data_AF-A0A2H0WDD8-F1
#
_entry.id   AF-A0A2H0WDD8-F1
#
_cell.length_a   1.000
_cell.length_b   1.000
_cell.length_c   1.000
_cell.angle_alpha   90.00
_cell.angle_beta   90.00
_cell.angle_gamma   90.00
#
_symmetry.space_group_name_H-M   'P 1'
#
loop_
_entity.id
_entity.type
_entity.pdbx_description
1 polymer ?
#
loop_
_entity_poly.entity_id
_entity_poly.type
_entity_poly.pdbx_seq_one_letter_code
_entity_poly.pdbx_strand_id
1 'polypeptide(L)'
;MEELKKDFPIIVRGKVTERTKSTKEEDQFALKIQIQNVLHGKIKTKNLKASEIHYGKDFWRIYEVGKEYTFLITPKGKDYEVTLPMDGCPDLPSSDK
;
A
#
# COMPACT_ATOMS: atom_id res chain seq x y z
N MET A 1 12.22 -9.51 -9.16
CA MET A 1 11.87 -8.07 -9.36
C MET A 1 10.89 -7.85 -10.53
N GLU A 2 10.94 -8.65 -11.59
CA GLU A 2 10.00 -8.54 -12.73
C GLU A 2 8.58 -9.05 -12.44
N GLU A 3 8.42 -10.09 -11.61
CA GLU A 3 7.09 -10.64 -11.28
C GLU A 3 6.25 -9.66 -10.44
N LEU A 4 6.86 -8.98 -9.45
CA LEU A 4 6.19 -7.94 -8.66
C LEU A 4 5.65 -6.78 -9.51
N LYS A 5 6.28 -6.46 -10.65
CA LYS A 5 5.82 -5.40 -11.57
C LYS A 5 4.67 -5.85 -12.46
N LYS A 6 4.48 -7.16 -12.66
CA LYS A 6 3.36 -7.71 -13.44
C LYS A 6 2.07 -7.74 -12.63
N ASP A 7 2.15 -8.12 -11.35
CA ASP A 7 0.99 -8.21 -10.47
C ASP A 7 0.62 -6.87 -9.80
N PHE A 8 1.59 -5.97 -9.60
CA PHE A 8 1.36 -4.66 -8.96
C PHE A 8 1.76 -3.50 -9.90
N PRO A 9 0.79 -2.93 -10.64
CA PRO A 9 1.08 -1.93 -11.67
C PRO A 9 1.51 -0.57 -11.09
N ILE A 10 1.30 -0.34 -9.79
CA ILE A 10 1.59 0.94 -9.15
C ILE A 10 2.32 0.68 -7.83
N ILE A 11 3.44 1.37 -7.61
CA ILE A 11 4.22 1.29 -6.38
C ILE A 11 4.45 2.71 -5.88
N VAL A 12 4.06 3.00 -4.64
CA VAL A 12 4.17 4.34 -4.06
C VAL A 12 4.76 4.30 -2.66
N ARG A 13 5.48 5.35 -2.30
CA ARG A 13 5.77 5.66 -0.90
C ARG A 13 4.71 6.62 -0.39
N GLY A 14 4.02 6.25 0.68
CA GLY A 14 2.93 7.04 1.22
C GLY A 14 2.89 7.00 2.74
N LYS A 15 2.31 8.05 3.32
CA LYS A 15 2.06 8.16 4.76
C LYS A 15 0.63 7.75 5.06
N VAL A 16 0.43 6.84 6.02
CA VAL A 16 -0.91 6.48 6.47
C VAL A 16 -1.44 7.62 7.32
N THR A 17 -2.53 8.26 6.89
CA THR A 17 -3.15 9.36 7.63
C THR A 17 -4.38 8.93 8.41
N GLU A 18 -5.02 7.85 8.00
CA GLU A 18 -6.17 7.27 8.70
C GLU A 18 -6.23 5.77 8.47
N ARG A 19 -6.68 5.04 9.50
CA ARG A 19 -6.97 3.61 9.44
C ARG A 19 -8.29 3.34 10.13
N THR A 20 -9.19 2.68 9.43
CA THR A 20 -10.54 2.34 9.91
C THR A 20 -10.78 0.86 9.68
N LYS A 21 -11.22 0.12 10.71
CA LYS A 21 -11.63 -1.28 10.53
C LYS A 21 -12.84 -1.32 9.60
N SER A 22 -12.76 -2.10 8.52
CA SER A 22 -13.91 -2.27 7.64
C SER A 22 -14.99 -3.02 8.42
N THR A 23 -16.23 -2.50 8.40
CA THR A 23 -17.38 -3.16 9.05
C THR A 23 -17.99 -4.27 8.20
N LYS A 24 -17.56 -4.38 6.93
CA LYS A 24 -18.10 -5.32 5.94
C LYS A 24 -17.29 -6.62 5.82
N GLU A 25 -16.01 -6.59 6.16
CA GLU A 25 -15.09 -7.71 5.98
C GLU A 25 -14.18 -7.77 7.21
N GLU A 26 -14.28 -8.86 8.00
CA GLU A 26 -13.72 -8.96 9.36
C GLU A 26 -12.19 -8.77 9.42
N ASP A 27 -11.50 -8.95 8.30
CA ASP A 27 -10.04 -8.89 8.17
C ASP A 27 -9.54 -7.79 7.20
N GLN A 28 -10.39 -6.82 6.82
CA GLN A 28 -9.96 -5.68 5.99
C GLN A 28 -9.94 -4.35 6.75
N PHE A 29 -8.94 -3.52 6.45
CA PHE A 29 -8.85 -2.14 6.93
C PHE A 29 -8.95 -1.16 5.77
N ALA A 30 -9.83 -0.17 5.91
CA ALA A 30 -9.84 0.99 5.05
C ALA A 30 -8.75 1.96 5.49
N LEU A 31 -7.93 2.41 4.54
CA LEU A 31 -6.79 3.29 4.76
C LEU A 31 -6.94 4.57 3.97
N LYS A 32 -6.50 5.68 4.57
CA LYS A 32 -6.14 6.89 3.83
C LYS A 32 -4.63 7.00 3.79
N ILE A 33 -4.10 7.13 2.59
CA ILE A 33 -2.67 7.22 2.32
C ILE A 33 -2.39 8.53 1.62
N GLN A 34 -1.54 9.36 2.20
CA GLN A 34 -0.99 10.53 1.55
C GLN A 34 0.25 10.11 0.76
N ILE A 35 0.17 10.18 -0.56
CA ILE A 35 1.26 9.79 -1.46
C ILE A 35 2.38 10.84 -1.38
N GLN A 36 3.57 10.38 -1.04
CA GLN A 36 4.79 11.20 -0.95
C GLN A 36 5.60 11.08 -2.24
N ASN A 37 5.76 9.86 -2.74
CA ASN A 37 6.49 9.59 -3.98
C ASN A 37 5.89 8.41 -4.75
N VAL A 38 5.97 8.46 -6.09
CA VAL A 38 5.57 7.37 -6.97
C VAL A 38 6.82 6.73 -7.53
N LEU A 39 7.01 5.45 -7.24
CA LEU A 39 8.23 4.70 -7.55
C LEU A 39 8.06 3.91 -8.84
N HIS A 40 6.83 3.46 -9.11
CA HIS A 40 6.45 2.77 -10.32
C HIS A 40 4.98 3.03 -10.65
N GLY A 41 4.64 3.02 -11.94
CA GLY A 41 3.29 3.26 -12.43
C GLY A 41 2.89 4.74 -12.45
N LYS A 42 1.60 5.00 -12.60
CA LYS A 42 1.02 6.35 -12.63
C LYS A 42 -0.21 6.41 -11.75
N ILE A 43 -0.25 7.41 -10.87
CA ILE A 43 -1.42 7.71 -10.04
C ILE A 43 -1.65 9.22 -10.04
N LYS A 44 -2.89 9.65 -10.22
CA LYS A 44 -3.26 11.08 -10.37
C LYS A 44 -3.67 11.75 -9.05
N THR A 45 -3.79 10.99 -7.97
CA THR A 45 -4.20 11.52 -6.67
C THR A 45 -3.02 11.65 -5.71
N LYS A 46 -3.04 12.67 -4.85
CA LYS A 46 -2.11 12.79 -3.71
C LYS A 46 -2.66 12.12 -2.44
N ASN A 47 -3.97 11.87 -2.39
CA ASN A 47 -4.63 11.21 -1.27
C ASN A 47 -5.39 10.00 -1.80
N LEU A 48 -4.93 8.82 -1.41
CA LEU A 48 -5.50 7.55 -1.84
C LEU A 48 -6.35 6.98 -0.72
N LYS A 49 -7.58 6.57 -1.07
CA LYS A 49 -8.37 5.66 -0.23
C LYS A 49 -8.14 4.26 -0.77
N ALA A 50 -7.68 3.36 0.09
CA ALA A 50 -7.41 1.98 -0.30
C ALA A 50 -7.82 1.01 0.81
N SER A 51 -8.12 -0.22 0.42
CA SER A 51 -8.34 -1.31 1.37
C SER A 51 -7.06 -2.13 1.49
N GLU A 52 -6.64 -2.38 2.72
CA GLU A 52 -5.58 -3.33 3.02
C GLU A 52 -6.10 -4.75 2.86
N ILE A 53 -5.41 -5.55 2.03
CA ILE A 53 -5.68 -6.99 1.91
C ILE A 53 -4.57 -7.78 2.58
N HIS A 54 -4.97 -8.68 3.49
CA HIS A 54 -4.09 -9.63 4.15
C HIS A 54 -4.21 -11.00 3.47
N TYR A 55 -3.09 -11.53 2.98
CA TYR A 55 -3.03 -12.89 2.41
C TYR A 55 -2.77 -13.98 3.46
N GLY A 56 -2.80 -13.66 4.77
CA GLY A 56 -2.71 -14.64 5.86
C GLY A 56 -2.86 -14.00 7.24
N LYS A 57 -3.33 -14.77 8.23
CA LYS A 57 -3.58 -14.32 9.61
C LYS A 57 -2.33 -13.85 10.36
N ASP A 58 -1.15 -14.27 9.90
CA ASP A 58 0.15 -13.99 10.52
C ASP A 58 0.95 -12.87 9.83
N PHE A 59 0.37 -12.20 8.81
CA PHE A 59 1.07 -11.14 8.07
C PHE A 59 0.82 -9.73 8.64
N TRP A 60 1.91 -8.99 8.71
CA TRP A 60 2.08 -7.60 9.14
C TRP A 60 0.90 -6.70 8.78
N ARG A 61 0.22 -6.15 9.80
CA ARG A 61 -0.82 -5.13 9.61
C ARG A 61 -0.18 -3.75 9.61
N ILE A 62 -0.78 -2.82 8.88
CA ILE A 62 -0.50 -1.40 9.04
C ILE A 62 -1.04 -0.95 10.41
N TYR A 63 -0.21 -1.04 11.45
CA TYR A 63 -0.65 -0.69 12.81
C TYR A 63 -0.61 0.81 13.08
N GLU A 64 0.39 1.49 12.52
CA GLU A 64 0.71 2.86 12.91
C GLU A 64 0.23 3.87 11.87
N VAL A 65 -0.76 4.67 12.28
CA VAL A 65 -1.12 5.91 11.59
C VAL A 65 0.01 6.92 11.81
N GLY A 66 0.37 7.65 10.77
CA GLY A 66 1.43 8.65 10.79
C GLY A 66 2.78 8.15 10.27
N LYS A 67 2.93 6.83 10.04
CA LYS A 67 4.13 6.24 9.43
C LYS A 67 4.05 6.18 7.91
N GLU A 68 5.22 6.22 7.31
CA GLU A 68 5.41 6.06 5.87
C GLU A 68 5.72 4.60 5.55
N TYR A 69 5.09 4.09 4.50
CA TYR A 69 5.31 2.76 3.98
C TYR A 69 5.42 2.79 2.46
N THR A 70 6.00 1.74 1.90
CA THR A 70 5.92 1.45 0.48
C THR A 70 4.70 0.57 0.23
N PHE A 71 3.76 1.06 -0.56
CA PHE A 71 2.56 0.34 -0.92
C PHE A 71 2.67 -0.19 -2.34
N LEU A 72 2.33 -1.46 -2.51
CA LEU A 72 1.96 -2.03 -3.78
C LEU A 72 0.47 -1.79 -3.97
N ILE A 73 0.10 -1.06 -5.02
CA ILE A 73 -1.28 -0.69 -5.32
C ILE A 73 -1.78 -1.51 -6.50
N THR A 74 -2.90 -2.17 -6.28
CA THR A 74 -3.67 -2.88 -7.32
C THR A 74 -5.00 -2.16 -7.53
N PRO A 75 -5.26 -1.57 -8.70
CA PRO A 75 -6.56 -0.97 -9.01
C PRO A 75 -7.62 -2.06 -9.18
N LYS A 76 -8.72 -1.97 -8.44
CA LYS A 76 -9.86 -2.88 -8.52
C LYS A 76 -11.12 -2.10 -8.87
N GLY A 77 -11.33 -1.91 -10.17
CA GLY A 77 -12.44 -1.10 -10.68
C GLY A 77 -12.28 0.38 -10.32
N LYS A 78 -13.14 0.89 -9.42
CA LYS A 78 -13.07 2.27 -8.90
C LYS A 78 -12.28 2.38 -7.60
N ASP A 79 -11.99 1.26 -6.97
CA ASP A 79 -11.31 1.17 -5.68
C ASP A 79 -9.84 0.76 -5.86
N TYR A 80 -9.06 0.92 -4.79
CA TYR A 80 -7.66 0.55 -4.76
C TYR A 80 -7.44 -0.43 -3.61
N GLU A 81 -6.72 -1.50 -3.90
CA GLU A 81 -6.24 -2.42 -2.89
C GLU A 81 -4.75 -2.16 -2.69
N VAL A 82 -4.34 -2.18 -1.43
CA VAL A 82 -2.94 -2.05 -1.06
C VAL A 82 -2.45 -3.28 -0.36
N THR A 83 -1.24 -3.67 -0.71
CA THR A 83 -0.51 -4.74 -0.03
C THR A 83 0.87 -4.20 0.33
N LEU A 84 1.36 -4.59 1.50
CA LEU A 84 2.75 -4.36 1.85
C LEU A 84 3.61 -5.44 1.17
N PRO A 85 4.73 -5.08 0.53
CA PRO A 85 5.70 -6.09 0.11
C PRO A 85 6.12 -6.89 1.36
N MET A 86 6.15 -8.23 1.26
CA MET A 86 6.08 -9.25 2.33
C MET A 86 7.02 -9.15 3.56
N ASP A 87 7.73 -8.05 3.79
CA ASP A 87 8.66 -7.89 4.92
C ASP A 87 8.54 -6.55 5.66
N GLY A 88 7.47 -5.77 5.45
CA GLY A 88 7.38 -4.43 6.06
C GLY A 88 8.65 -3.60 5.78
N CYS A 89 9.27 -3.78 4.61
CA CYS A 89 10.65 -3.43 4.38
C CYS A 89 10.87 -1.91 4.55
N PRO A 90 11.63 -1.46 5.57
CA PRO A 90 12.35 -0.21 5.47
C PRO A 90 13.35 -0.35 4.31
N ASP A 91 13.56 0.75 3.60
CA ASP A 91 14.41 0.89 2.42
C ASP A 91 13.94 0.18 1.14
N LEU A 92 13.36 1.01 0.26
CA LEU A 92 13.60 0.86 -1.17
C LEU A 92 15.12 0.91 -1.37
N PRO A 93 15.71 0.06 -2.22
CA PRO A 93 17.10 0.24 -2.59
C PRO A 93 17.27 1.68 -3.07
N SER A 94 18.07 2.45 -2.33
CA SER A 94 18.62 3.70 -2.83
C SER A 94 19.17 3.38 -4.21
N SER A 95 18.69 4.06 -5.25
CA SER A 95 19.31 3.99 -6.56
C SER A 95 20.80 4.20 -6.36
N ASP A 96 21.57 3.13 -6.57
CA ASP A 96 23.03 3.14 -6.53
C ASP A 96 23.54 4.31 -7.35
N LYS A 97 24.55 4.97 -6.79
CA LYS A 97 25.35 5.98 -7.47
C LYS A 97 26.75 5.44 -7.65
#